data_AF-A0A1J6HVA9-F1
#
_entry.id   AF-A0A1J6HVA9-F1
#
_cell.length_a   1.000
_cell.length_b   1.000
_cell.length_c   1.000
_cell.angle_alpha   90.00
_cell.angle_beta   90.00
_cell.angle_gamma   90.00
#
_symmetry.space_group_name_H-M   'P 1'
#
loop_
_entity.id
_entity.type
_entity.pdbx_description
1 polymer ?
#
loop_
_entity_poly.entity_id
_entity_poly.type
_entity_poly.pdbx_seq_one_letter_code
_entity_poly.pdbx_strand_id
1 'polypeptide(L)'
;MAASAHCATPYSNAPFSLSRPSSLKYHQLCNLPYKHKQHHNVQFGFSFEHKKGFGIWKSSSPSPLRVSCLRTKAEVVTAESWEKLILSSDIPVLVEFHATWCGPCQMVHRVIDEIAAEYSGRLKCYVLDADSEPQIAEDYDIKAVPVVLLFKNGEKCDSVIGTMPKEFYVASIERLLDS
;
A
#
# COMPACT_ATOMS: atom_id res chain seq x y z
N MET A 1 -67.99 -26.55 4.66
CA MET A 1 -67.08 -26.52 3.49
C MET A 1 -66.12 -25.37 3.72
N ALA A 2 -64.92 -25.70 4.21
CA ALA A 2 -63.88 -24.74 4.58
C ALA A 2 -62.77 -24.78 3.52
N ALA A 3 -62.27 -23.62 3.12
CA ALA A 3 -61.02 -23.49 2.38
C ALA A 3 -60.37 -22.13 2.64
N SER A 4 -59.06 -22.20 2.91
CA SER A 4 -58.01 -21.19 2.66
C SER A 4 -58.00 -19.91 3.52
N ALA A 5 -56.87 -19.44 4.03
CA ALA A 5 -55.51 -19.97 4.14
C ALA A 5 -54.77 -19.15 5.21
N HIS A 6 -53.97 -19.82 6.02
CA HIS A 6 -53.02 -19.21 6.96
C HIS A 6 -51.77 -18.74 6.23
N CYS A 7 -51.25 -17.56 6.55
CA CYS A 7 -49.85 -17.20 6.30
C CYS A 7 -49.15 -17.13 7.66
N ALA A 8 -48.30 -18.12 7.94
CA ALA A 8 -47.38 -18.12 9.06
C ALA A 8 -45.96 -18.00 8.50
N THR A 9 -45.20 -17.04 9.03
CA THR A 9 -43.73 -17.04 8.97
C THR A 9 -43.19 -18.33 9.60
N PRO A 10 -42.01 -18.83 9.18
CA PRO A 10 -40.87 -18.52 10.05
C PRO A 10 -39.51 -18.41 9.34
N TYR A 11 -38.71 -17.48 9.87
CA TYR A 11 -37.26 -17.61 9.99
C TYR A 11 -36.93 -19.02 10.55
N SER A 12 -36.24 -19.86 9.78
CA SER A 12 -35.59 -21.04 10.36
C SER A 12 -34.25 -21.34 9.68
N ASN A 13 -33.30 -21.60 10.56
CA ASN A 13 -31.90 -21.91 10.36
C ASN A 13 -31.66 -23.00 9.31
N ALA A 14 -30.86 -22.69 8.29
CA ALA A 14 -30.27 -23.70 7.42
C ALA A 14 -28.87 -24.09 7.95
N PRO A 15 -28.62 -25.37 8.29
CA PRO A 15 -27.28 -25.84 8.63
C PRO A 15 -26.44 -25.95 7.36
N PHE A 16 -25.31 -25.24 7.31
CA PHE A 16 -24.26 -25.47 6.32
C PHE A 16 -23.66 -26.86 6.56
N SER A 17 -24.21 -27.86 5.89
CA SER A 17 -23.56 -29.17 5.77
C SER A 17 -22.35 -29.01 4.85
N LEU A 18 -21.17 -28.81 5.44
CA LEU A 18 -19.89 -28.92 4.75
C LEU A 18 -19.64 -30.39 4.42
N SER A 19 -20.09 -30.83 3.26
CA SER A 19 -19.58 -32.05 2.64
C SER A 19 -18.17 -31.78 2.13
N ARG A 20 -17.20 -32.32 2.87
CA ARG A 20 -15.77 -32.39 2.55
C ARG A 20 -15.57 -32.98 1.14
N PRO A 21 -15.03 -32.26 0.15
CA PRO A 21 -14.54 -32.90 -1.06
C PRO A 21 -13.23 -33.63 -0.73
N SER A 22 -13.19 -34.89 -1.15
CA SER A 22 -12.08 -35.82 -1.02
C SER A 22 -10.78 -35.24 -1.59
N SER A 23 -9.74 -35.35 -0.78
CA SER A 23 -8.33 -35.22 -1.16
C SER A 23 -8.04 -36.06 -2.40
N LEU A 24 -7.66 -35.42 -3.51
CA LEU A 24 -6.68 -35.88 -4.50
C LEU A 24 -6.79 -35.00 -5.76
N LYS A 25 -5.62 -34.56 -6.25
CA LYS A 25 -5.36 -33.80 -7.49
C LYS A 25 -5.22 -32.28 -7.35
N TYR A 26 -4.22 -31.84 -6.57
CA TYR A 26 -3.66 -30.48 -6.64
C TYR A 26 -2.16 -30.51 -7.00
N HIS A 27 -1.76 -31.39 -7.93
CA HIS A 27 -0.35 -31.61 -8.27
C HIS A 27 -0.06 -31.58 -9.78
N GLN A 28 -0.82 -30.81 -10.57
CA GLN A 28 -0.59 -30.86 -12.03
C GLN A 28 -0.91 -29.58 -12.83
N LEU A 29 -0.63 -28.39 -12.27
CA LEU A 29 -0.72 -27.12 -13.03
C LEU A 29 0.51 -26.20 -12.88
N CYS A 30 1.69 -26.75 -12.57
CA CYS A 30 2.95 -25.97 -12.53
C CYS A 30 3.87 -26.17 -13.75
N ASN A 31 3.35 -26.67 -14.87
CA ASN A 31 4.15 -26.94 -16.08
C ASN A 31 3.73 -26.06 -17.27
N LEU A 32 3.78 -24.74 -17.10
CA LEU A 32 3.86 -23.81 -18.23
C LEU A 32 5.33 -23.43 -18.45
N PRO A 33 5.89 -23.65 -19.66
CA PRO A 33 7.28 -23.34 -19.95
C PRO A 33 7.49 -21.82 -20.00
N TYR A 34 8.13 -21.26 -18.99
CA TYR A 34 8.63 -19.90 -18.99
C TYR A 34 9.74 -19.78 -20.04
N LYS A 35 9.43 -19.16 -21.19
CA LYS A 35 10.41 -18.87 -22.25
C LYS A 35 11.40 -17.82 -21.76
N HIS A 36 12.55 -18.27 -21.29
CA HIS A 36 13.72 -17.45 -21.01
C HIS A 36 14.27 -16.88 -22.32
N LYS A 37 14.06 -15.57 -22.57
CA LYS A 37 14.73 -14.86 -23.68
C LYS A 37 16.22 -14.80 -23.36
N GLN A 38 17.00 -15.51 -24.17
CA GLN A 38 18.46 -15.45 -24.15
C GLN A 38 18.89 -14.06 -24.61
N HIS A 39 19.51 -13.30 -23.71
CA HIS A 39 20.25 -12.11 -24.08
C HIS A 39 21.55 -12.54 -24.75
N HIS A 40 21.74 -12.10 -25.99
CA HIS A 40 22.93 -12.34 -26.78
C HIS A 40 24.18 -11.82 -26.05
N ASN A 41 25.16 -12.70 -25.96
CA ASN A 41 26.49 -12.49 -25.42
C ASN A 41 27.29 -11.64 -26.41
N VAL A 42 27.48 -10.35 -26.10
CA VAL A 42 28.42 -9.50 -26.83
C VAL A 42 29.79 -9.75 -26.22
N GLN A 43 30.59 -10.49 -26.96
CA GLN A 43 31.93 -10.94 -26.62
C GLN A 43 32.90 -9.77 -26.66
N PHE A 44 33.02 -9.02 -25.55
CA PHE A 44 34.09 -8.06 -25.37
C PHE A 44 35.36 -8.80 -24.94
N GLY A 45 36.23 -9.06 -25.90
CA GLY A 45 37.58 -9.55 -25.66
C GLY A 45 38.44 -8.45 -25.05
N PHE A 46 38.87 -8.65 -23.81
CA PHE A 46 39.97 -7.90 -23.23
C PHE A 46 41.08 -8.89 -22.85
N SER A 47 42.09 -8.93 -23.72
CA SER A 47 43.38 -9.55 -23.47
C SER A 47 44.05 -8.83 -22.30
N PHE A 48 44.22 -9.51 -21.17
CA PHE A 48 44.90 -8.97 -20.00
C PHE A 48 46.34 -9.50 -19.96
N GLU A 49 47.25 -8.68 -20.46
CA GLU A 49 48.69 -8.89 -20.36
C GLU A 49 49.16 -8.48 -18.95
N HIS A 50 49.60 -9.48 -18.17
CA HIS A 50 50.19 -9.25 -16.85
C HIS A 50 51.52 -8.51 -16.98
N LYS A 51 51.57 -7.25 -16.55
CA LYS A 51 52.84 -6.57 -16.21
C LYS A 51 52.83 -6.18 -14.73
N LYS A 52 53.69 -6.87 -13.99
CA LYS A 52 54.03 -6.60 -12.59
C LYS A 52 54.69 -5.22 -12.50
N GLY A 53 54.15 -4.35 -11.66
CA GLY A 53 54.72 -3.05 -11.35
C GLY A 53 54.29 -2.64 -9.95
N PHE A 54 55.17 -2.86 -8.97
CA PHE A 54 55.01 -2.46 -7.58
C PHE A 54 55.12 -0.93 -7.51
N GLY A 55 53.99 -0.24 -7.44
CA GLY A 55 53.92 1.22 -7.30
C GLY A 55 53.03 1.56 -6.13
N ILE A 56 53.60 2.20 -5.09
CA ILE A 56 52.85 2.72 -3.95
C ILE A 56 52.02 3.91 -4.45
N TRP A 57 50.78 3.65 -4.88
CA TRP A 57 49.81 4.69 -5.20
C TRP A 57 49.21 5.19 -3.88
N LYS A 58 49.50 6.43 -3.51
CA LYS A 58 48.76 7.11 -2.44
C LYS A 58 47.31 7.26 -2.91
N SER A 59 46.44 6.36 -2.45
CA SER A 59 45.00 6.50 -2.64
C SER A 59 44.54 7.69 -1.80
N SER A 60 44.42 8.85 -2.42
CA SER A 60 43.58 9.92 -1.89
C SER A 60 42.14 9.41 -1.96
N SER A 61 41.73 8.71 -0.90
CA SER A 61 40.37 8.21 -0.72
C SER A 61 39.41 9.40 -0.81
N PRO A 62 38.49 9.46 -1.78
CA PRO A 62 37.41 10.41 -1.71
C PRO A 62 36.60 10.08 -0.45
N SER A 63 36.42 11.06 0.41
CA SER A 63 35.59 10.96 1.62
C SER A 63 34.26 10.30 1.27
N PRO A 64 33.73 9.36 2.08
CA PRO A 64 32.46 8.73 1.79
C PRO A 64 31.40 9.83 1.74
N LEU A 65 30.78 9.99 0.57
CA LEU A 65 29.57 10.81 0.46
C LEU A 65 28.56 10.19 1.40
N ARG A 66 28.27 10.89 2.50
CA ARG A 66 27.29 10.51 3.49
C ARG A 66 25.92 10.59 2.80
N VAL A 67 25.44 9.48 2.25
CA VAL A 67 24.05 9.35 1.79
C VAL A 67 23.18 9.47 3.03
N SER A 68 22.71 10.67 3.34
CA SER A 68 21.67 10.86 4.35
C SER A 68 20.35 10.43 3.72
N CYS A 69 19.95 9.19 3.97
CA CYS A 69 18.59 8.74 3.70
C CYS A 69 17.64 9.40 4.71
N LEU A 70 17.47 10.73 4.63
CA LEU A 70 16.40 11.43 5.34
C LEU A 70 15.09 11.00 4.69
N ARG A 71 14.52 9.91 5.22
CA ARG A 71 13.21 9.41 4.86
C ARG A 71 12.18 10.34 5.51
N THR A 72 11.50 11.14 4.70
CA THR A 72 10.34 11.92 5.15
C THR A 72 9.27 10.91 5.57
N LYS A 73 8.88 10.95 6.84
CA LYS A 73 7.85 10.09 7.41
C LYS A 73 6.53 10.86 7.43
N ALA A 74 5.43 10.21 7.03
CA ALA A 74 4.09 10.79 7.20
C ALA A 74 3.79 11.10 8.69
N GLU A 75 3.16 12.26 8.93
CA GLU A 75 2.82 12.74 10.28
C GLU A 75 1.59 12.00 10.83
N VAL A 76 1.57 11.74 12.14
CA VAL A 76 0.44 11.08 12.81
C VAL A 76 -0.63 12.12 13.15
N VAL A 77 -1.89 11.79 12.88
CA VAL A 77 -3.05 12.65 13.15
C VAL A 77 -3.92 12.02 14.24
N THR A 78 -4.38 12.87 15.15
CA THR A 78 -5.32 12.55 16.23
C THR A 78 -6.64 13.29 16.02
N ALA A 79 -7.68 12.94 16.79
CA ALA A 79 -8.98 13.61 16.72
C ALA A 79 -8.92 15.13 16.91
N GLU A 80 -8.06 15.62 17.80
CA GLU A 80 -7.88 17.05 18.05
C GLU A 80 -7.36 17.81 16.82
N SER A 81 -6.55 17.13 16.01
CA SER A 81 -5.89 17.72 14.84
C SER A 81 -6.64 17.48 13.53
N TRP A 82 -7.62 16.58 13.52
CA TRP A 82 -8.33 16.12 12.32
C TRP A 82 -8.95 17.27 11.52
N GLU A 83 -9.77 18.08 12.18
CA GLU A 83 -10.47 19.23 11.57
C GLU A 83 -9.48 20.17 10.87
N LYS A 84 -8.39 20.51 11.56
CA LYS A 84 -7.43 21.50 11.09
C LYS A 84 -6.54 20.95 9.98
N LEU A 85 -6.04 19.71 10.13
CA LEU A 85 -5.03 19.14 9.23
C LEU A 85 -5.64 18.50 7.98
N ILE A 86 -6.86 17.97 8.09
CA ILE A 86 -7.53 17.21 7.02
C ILE A 86 -8.64 18.06 6.41
N LEU A 87 -9.61 18.47 7.21
CA LEU A 87 -10.85 19.09 6.71
C LEU A 87 -10.64 20.54 6.25
N SER A 88 -9.81 21.29 6.97
CA SER A 88 -9.46 22.68 6.68
C SER A 88 -8.18 22.83 5.85
N SER A 89 -7.70 21.77 5.18
CA SER A 89 -6.45 21.85 4.40
C SER A 89 -6.65 22.53 3.05
N ASP A 90 -5.80 23.52 2.75
CA ASP A 90 -5.79 24.24 1.46
C ASP A 90 -5.28 23.39 0.28
N ILE A 91 -4.52 22.32 0.59
CA ILE A 91 -4.02 21.38 -0.42
C ILE A 91 -4.58 19.99 -0.16
N PRO A 92 -4.70 19.14 -1.21
CA PRO A 92 -5.19 17.79 -1.06
C PRO A 92 -4.43 16.99 0.00
N VAL A 93 -5.15 16.07 0.63
CA VAL A 93 -4.66 15.30 1.76
C VAL A 93 -4.89 13.82 1.53
N LEU A 94 -3.89 13.01 1.86
CA LEU A 94 -3.96 11.56 1.91
C LEU A 94 -3.85 11.13 3.38
N VAL A 95 -4.74 10.26 3.83
CA VAL A 95 -4.73 9.70 5.18
C VAL A 95 -4.71 8.17 5.11
N GLU A 96 -3.67 7.55 5.68
CA GLU A 96 -3.61 6.10 5.87
C GLU A 96 -4.16 5.71 7.24
N PHE A 97 -5.23 4.91 7.23
CA PHE A 97 -5.76 4.24 8.41
C PHE A 97 -5.04 2.91 8.61
N HIS A 98 -4.40 2.76 9.76
CA HIS A 98 -3.61 1.59 10.12
C HIS A 98 -3.91 1.10 11.55
N ALA A 99 -3.28 0.01 11.95
CA ALA A 99 -3.24 -0.46 13.33
C ALA A 99 -1.87 -1.05 13.66
N THR A 100 -1.47 -1.05 14.93
CA THR A 100 -0.14 -1.53 15.35
C THR A 100 0.09 -3.02 15.15
N TRP A 101 -0.98 -3.82 15.18
CA TRP A 101 -0.96 -5.27 14.93
C TRP A 101 -1.05 -5.64 13.45
N CYS A 102 -1.21 -4.65 12.56
CA CYS A 102 -1.38 -4.87 11.13
C CYS A 102 -0.02 -5.02 10.42
N GLY A 103 0.40 -6.26 10.18
CA GLY A 103 1.60 -6.57 9.39
C GLY A 103 1.59 -5.94 7.98
N PRO A 104 0.54 -6.11 7.16
CA PRO A 104 0.47 -5.54 5.82
C PRO A 104 0.55 -4.00 5.75
N CYS A 105 0.15 -3.30 6.82
CA CYS A 105 0.22 -1.84 6.90
C CYS A 105 1.67 -1.32 6.80
N GLN A 106 2.67 -2.11 7.24
CA GLN A 106 4.07 -1.71 7.13
C GLN A 106 4.55 -1.52 5.67
N MET A 107 3.92 -2.23 4.73
CA MET A 107 4.21 -2.04 3.30
C MET A 107 3.60 -0.73 2.79
N VAL A 108 2.35 -0.46 3.19
CA VAL A 108 1.64 0.76 2.81
C VAL A 108 2.35 2.00 3.33
N HIS A 109 2.79 2.00 4.60
CA HIS A 109 3.60 3.09 5.18
C HIS A 109 4.83 3.44 4.33
N ARG A 110 5.52 2.45 3.75
CA ARG A 110 6.70 2.71 2.88
C ARG A 110 6.30 3.39 1.59
N VAL A 111 5.21 2.91 0.97
CA VAL A 111 4.67 3.49 -0.25
C VAL A 111 4.19 4.92 0.00
N ILE A 112 3.50 5.17 1.11
CA ILE A 112 3.03 6.51 1.48
C ILE A 112 4.19 7.45 1.79
N ASP A 113 5.24 7.00 2.49
CA ASP A 113 6.44 7.82 2.72
C ASP A 113 7.13 8.23 1.39
N GLU A 114 7.20 7.31 0.42
CA GLU A 114 7.74 7.63 -0.90
C GLU A 114 6.87 8.65 -1.64
N ILE A 115 5.55 8.47 -1.63
CA ILE A 115 4.60 9.40 -2.23
C ILE A 115 4.67 10.77 -1.55
N ALA A 116 4.79 10.82 -0.22
CA ALA A 116 4.92 12.06 0.53
C ALA A 116 6.17 12.85 0.12
N ALA A 117 7.27 12.16 -0.21
CA ALA A 117 8.48 12.79 -0.73
C ALA A 117 8.30 13.30 -2.16
N GLU A 118 7.69 12.51 -3.05
CA GLU A 118 7.49 12.86 -4.46
C GLU A 118 6.48 13.98 -4.68
N TYR A 119 5.43 14.03 -3.86
CA TYR A 119 4.34 15.01 -3.95
C TYR A 119 4.47 16.14 -2.93
N SER A 120 5.64 16.33 -2.35
CA SER A 120 5.89 17.38 -1.36
C SER A 120 5.45 18.76 -1.88
N GLY A 121 4.61 19.44 -1.10
CA GLY A 121 4.04 20.74 -1.45
C GLY A 121 2.78 20.68 -2.34
N ARG A 122 2.48 19.55 -2.98
CA ARG A 122 1.23 19.33 -3.74
C ARG A 122 0.22 18.47 -3.00
N LEU A 123 0.68 17.59 -2.11
CA LEU A 123 -0.13 16.67 -1.31
C LEU A 123 0.43 16.64 0.12
N LYS A 124 -0.44 16.60 1.12
CA LYS A 124 -0.06 16.24 2.50
C LYS A 124 -0.41 14.79 2.77
N CYS A 125 0.49 14.05 3.41
CA CYS A 125 0.28 12.66 3.77
C CYS A 125 0.31 12.51 5.29
N TYR A 126 -0.70 11.84 5.82
CA TYR A 126 -0.83 11.56 7.24
C TYR A 126 -1.16 10.10 7.48
N VAL A 127 -0.93 9.66 8.71
CA VAL A 127 -1.34 8.34 9.20
C VAL A 127 -2.24 8.51 10.43
N LEU A 128 -3.21 7.62 10.57
CA LEU A 128 -4.13 7.58 11.71
C LEU A 128 -4.28 6.13 12.17
N ASP A 129 -4.13 5.91 13.47
CA ASP A 129 -4.34 4.60 14.09
C ASP A 129 -5.84 4.41 14.39
N ALA A 130 -6.48 3.49 13.68
CA ALA A 130 -7.91 3.23 13.78
C ALA A 130 -8.32 2.68 15.15
N ASP A 131 -7.41 2.03 15.89
CA ASP A 131 -7.71 1.55 17.25
C ASP A 131 -7.66 2.69 18.28
N SER A 132 -6.82 3.69 18.02
CA SER A 132 -6.68 4.87 18.90
C SER A 132 -7.77 5.90 18.65
N GLU A 133 -8.22 6.03 17.41
CA GLU A 133 -9.25 6.99 16.98
C GLU A 133 -10.48 6.28 16.37
N PRO A 134 -11.19 5.44 17.14
CA PRO A 134 -12.26 4.58 16.60
C PRO A 134 -13.45 5.38 16.06
N GLN A 135 -13.75 6.55 16.65
CA GLN A 135 -14.86 7.38 16.21
C GLN A 135 -14.64 7.92 14.78
N ILE A 136 -13.42 8.36 14.46
CA ILE A 136 -13.08 8.81 13.11
C ILE A 136 -13.10 7.63 12.13
N ALA A 137 -12.59 6.47 12.55
CA ALA A 137 -12.65 5.26 11.74
C ALA A 137 -14.11 4.88 11.42
N GLU A 138 -15.02 4.95 12.40
CA GLU A 138 -16.45 4.69 12.23
C GLU A 138 -17.12 5.69 11.28
N ASP A 139 -16.83 7.00 11.42
CA ASP A 139 -17.40 8.06 10.58
C ASP A 139 -17.09 7.86 9.08
N TYR A 140 -15.96 7.23 8.77
CA TYR A 140 -15.54 6.90 7.40
C TYR A 140 -15.73 5.43 6.99
N ASP A 141 -16.48 4.65 7.77
CA ASP A 141 -16.80 3.22 7.55
C ASP A 141 -15.55 2.32 7.45
N ILE A 142 -14.51 2.62 8.22
CA ILE A 142 -13.24 1.87 8.25
C ILE A 142 -13.39 0.62 9.12
N LYS A 143 -13.80 -0.48 8.48
CA LYS A 143 -14.03 -1.78 9.15
C LYS A 143 -12.80 -2.71 9.17
N ALA A 144 -11.79 -2.39 8.36
CA ALA A 144 -10.56 -3.15 8.25
C ALA A 144 -9.43 -2.23 7.80
N VAL A 145 -8.20 -2.57 8.17
CA VAL A 145 -6.99 -1.84 7.78
C VAL A 145 -6.06 -2.75 6.96
N PRO A 146 -5.21 -2.20 6.07
CA PRO A 146 -5.03 -0.77 5.77
C PRO A 146 -6.11 -0.22 4.84
N VAL A 147 -6.48 1.04 5.04
CA VAL A 147 -7.31 1.83 4.11
C VAL A 147 -6.68 3.20 3.95
N VAL A 148 -6.62 3.71 2.73
CA VAL A 148 -6.14 5.05 2.43
C VAL A 148 -7.29 5.88 1.89
N LEU A 149 -7.55 7.03 2.51
CA LEU A 149 -8.56 7.99 2.06
C LEU A 149 -7.88 9.22 1.48
N LEU A 150 -8.49 9.79 0.44
CA LEU A 150 -8.05 11.02 -0.19
C LEU A 150 -9.10 12.11 0.00
N PHE A 151 -8.63 13.29 0.41
CA PHE A 151 -9.46 14.46 0.70
C PHE A 151 -9.03 15.65 -0.15
N LYS A 152 -10.00 16.45 -0.56
CA LYS A 152 -9.79 17.75 -1.21
C LYS A 152 -10.92 18.69 -0.77
N ASN A 153 -10.57 19.91 -0.37
CA ASN A 153 -11.53 20.91 0.14
C ASN A 153 -12.40 20.38 1.30
N GLY A 154 -11.81 19.54 2.16
CA GLY A 154 -12.50 18.93 3.30
C GLY A 154 -13.46 17.79 2.97
N GLU A 155 -13.61 17.42 1.70
CA GLU A 155 -14.47 16.31 1.30
C GLU A 155 -13.63 15.06 0.97
N LYS A 156 -14.16 13.87 1.31
CA LYS A 156 -13.57 12.59 0.90
C LYS A 156 -13.88 12.35 -0.57
N CYS A 157 -12.84 12.30 -1.41
CA CYS A 157 -12.99 12.18 -2.86
C CYS A 157 -12.70 10.78 -3.41
N ASP A 158 -11.76 10.04 -2.82
CA ASP A 158 -11.41 8.69 -3.27
C ASP A 158 -10.91 7.83 -2.08
N SER A 159 -10.85 6.52 -2.29
CA SER A 159 -10.35 5.56 -1.30
C SER A 159 -9.67 4.36 -1.94
N VAL A 160 -8.57 3.91 -1.33
CA VAL A 160 -7.85 2.68 -1.70
C VAL A 160 -7.90 1.72 -0.52
N ILE A 161 -8.48 0.54 -0.72
CA ILE A 161 -8.68 -0.46 0.33
C ILE A 161 -7.65 -1.57 0.19
N GLY A 162 -6.98 -1.91 1.29
CA GLY A 162 -5.98 -2.97 1.35
C GLY A 162 -4.59 -2.53 0.89
N THR A 163 -3.69 -3.51 0.79
CA THR A 163 -2.31 -3.30 0.35
C THR A 163 -2.24 -3.35 -1.17
N MET A 164 -1.98 -2.20 -1.80
CA MET A 164 -1.88 -2.08 -3.25
C MET A 164 -0.47 -1.67 -3.69
N PRO A 165 -0.08 -1.92 -4.96
CA PRO A 165 1.10 -1.31 -5.56
C PRO A 165 1.03 0.22 -5.60
N LYS A 166 2.18 0.90 -5.63
CA LYS A 166 2.30 2.37 -5.61
C LYS A 166 1.46 3.05 -6.69
N GLU A 167 1.39 2.43 -7.86
CA GLU A 167 0.70 2.94 -9.04
C GLU A 167 -0.79 3.17 -8.80
N PHE A 168 -1.43 2.39 -7.92
CA PHE A 168 -2.84 2.57 -7.58
C PHE A 168 -3.07 3.86 -6.78
N TYR A 169 -2.22 4.13 -5.79
CA TYR A 169 -2.29 5.36 -5.01
C TYR A 169 -2.00 6.58 -5.92
N VAL A 170 -0.95 6.50 -6.74
CA VAL A 170 -0.60 7.55 -7.70
C VAL A 170 -1.76 7.83 -8.66
N ALA A 171 -2.40 6.80 -9.21
CA ALA A 171 -3.54 6.99 -10.11
C ALA A 171 -4.74 7.70 -9.45
N SER A 172 -5.01 7.40 -8.17
CA SER A 172 -6.04 8.12 -7.39
C SER A 172 -5.63 9.55 -7.06
N ILE A 173 -4.36 9.79 -6.73
CA ILE A 173 -3.81 11.13 -6.45
C ILE A 173 -3.88 12.01 -7.69
N GLU A 174 -3.43 11.55 -8.85
CA GLU A 174 -3.45 12.36 -10.08
C GLU A 174 -4.89 12.69 -10.49
N ARG A 175 -5.83 11.73 -10.39
CA ARG A 175 -7.26 12.00 -10.63
C ARG A 175 -7.81 13.09 -9.70
N LEU A 176 -7.34 13.13 -8.46
CA LEU A 176 -7.72 14.16 -7.49
C LEU A 176 -7.09 15.52 -7.84
N LEU A 177 -5.85 15.55 -8.30
CA LEU A 177 -5.13 16.77 -8.64
C LEU A 177 -5.65 17.42 -9.93
N ASP A 178 -6.14 16.62 -10.88
CA ASP A 178 -6.66 17.07 -12.17
C ASP A 178 -8.16 17.47 -12.15
N SER A 179 -8.86 17.22 -11.03
CA SER A 179 -10.28 17.60 -10.85
C SER A 179 -10.48 19.06 -10.44
#